data_AF-A0A1B6HF73-F1
#
_entry.id   AF-A0A1B6HF73-F1
#
_cell.length_a   1.000
_cell.length_b   1.000
_cell.length_c   1.000
_cell.angle_alpha   90.00
_cell.angle_beta   90.00
_cell.angle_gamma   90.00
#
_symmetry.space_group_name_H-M   'P 1'
#
loop_
_entity.id
_entity.type
_entity.pdbx_description
1 polymer ?
#
loop_
_entity_poly.entity_id
_entity_poly.type
_entity_poly.pdbx_seq_one_letter_code
_entity_poly.pdbx_strand_id
1 'polypeptide(L)'
;MGEIDIDINLKVSSYEETVRQLDIYYGLVKRQLLRFQSPITGLFPTLSNEERVASVRESIYCAAAIWSLFQAYRRIDDDRGKSYELGQSAVKCMRGVLECWIKQAPRIEQFKKNQSSKFALHCKFHLITGDAVFSDEEYNHLQIDVVSLYLLFLVEMITSGMQIIYTQDEVAFIQNLVYYVERAYRTPDFGMWERGTKYNTGVPEIHASSIGMAKSALEAINGCNLFGEKGASWSVIYVDIDAHNRNRSIFETLLPRESSSKGVDTALLPTISFPAFATHEEFLSSTTKTTIIRQLKGQNGFRRFGRDGYKCVLEDPKRRFYKTGETKEFENIECEWPLFFMFMIIDGVFKSLPDQVDEYRNLLSNVICKDLNGDPCIPMYFYVSEECVEYERLEPGSQLRCNSSEGSGGDEPLYLWNQAMFVISQLLTTGLLHINELDPIRRYLPSYNRPRKGGRYSAFQGTATDLVVQIVLIAESMRLQAMMATYGIQTQTPH
;
A
#
# COMPACT_ATOMS: atom_id res chain seq x y z
N MET A 1 31.33 -32.47 26.88
CA MET A 1 29.87 -32.73 26.98
C MET A 1 29.10 -31.54 27.54
N GLY A 2 29.63 -30.75 28.49
CA GLY A 2 28.90 -29.60 29.05
C GLY A 2 28.60 -28.40 28.11
N GLU A 3 29.47 -28.05 27.15
CA GLU A 3 29.22 -26.90 26.26
C GLU A 3 28.15 -27.18 25.19
N ILE A 4 28.11 -28.41 24.66
CA ILE A 4 27.12 -28.82 23.66
C ILE A 4 25.71 -28.88 24.27
N ASP A 5 25.59 -29.36 25.51
CA ASP A 5 24.29 -29.42 26.20
C ASP A 5 23.77 -28.02 26.59
N ILE A 6 24.64 -27.06 26.90
CA ILE A 6 24.24 -25.67 27.18
C ILE A 6 23.77 -24.98 25.89
N ASP A 7 24.49 -25.12 24.78
CA ASP A 7 24.09 -24.55 23.49
C ASP A 7 22.81 -25.17 22.93
N ILE A 8 22.61 -26.47 23.11
CA ILE A 8 21.36 -27.15 22.74
C ILE A 8 20.21 -26.65 23.62
N ASN A 9 20.39 -26.55 24.93
CA ASN A 9 19.34 -26.05 25.84
C ASN A 9 19.01 -24.57 25.60
N LEU A 10 20.00 -23.73 25.27
CA LEU A 10 19.78 -22.33 24.88
C LEU A 10 19.05 -22.23 23.53
N LYS A 11 19.39 -23.08 22.55
CA LYS A 11 18.68 -23.13 21.26
C LYS A 11 17.25 -23.66 21.41
N VAL A 12 17.02 -24.68 22.23
CA VAL A 12 15.68 -25.23 22.52
C VAL A 12 14.84 -24.20 23.29
N SER A 13 15.41 -23.54 24.31
CA SER A 13 14.74 -22.45 25.03
C SER A 13 14.41 -21.25 24.13
N SER A 14 15.33 -20.88 23.23
CA SER A 14 15.11 -19.83 22.21
C SER A 14 14.02 -20.21 21.20
N TYR A 15 13.97 -21.48 20.80
CA TYR A 15 12.94 -22.01 19.89
C TYR A 15 11.56 -22.01 20.55
N GLU A 16 11.43 -22.55 21.76
CA GLU A 16 10.16 -22.57 22.50
C GLU A 16 9.64 -21.15 22.79
N GLU A 17 10.53 -20.22 23.15
CA GLU A 17 10.16 -18.81 23.34
C GLU A 17 9.72 -18.15 22.04
N THR A 18 10.40 -18.42 20.92
CA THR A 18 10.00 -17.92 19.59
C THR A 18 8.61 -18.41 19.21
N VAL A 19 8.33 -19.71 19.39
CA VAL A 19 7.02 -20.30 19.15
C VAL A 19 5.96 -19.65 20.05
N ARG A 20 6.26 -19.47 21.34
CA ARG A 20 5.36 -18.82 22.29
C ARG A 20 5.03 -17.38 21.88
N GLN A 21 6.02 -16.61 21.46
CA GLN A 21 5.81 -15.24 21.00
C GLN A 21 4.97 -15.18 19.73
N LEU A 22 5.23 -16.06 18.76
CA LEU A 22 4.41 -16.16 17.56
C LEU A 22 2.97 -16.55 17.87
N ASP A 23 2.75 -17.42 18.85
CA ASP A 23 1.41 -17.82 19.29
C ASP A 23 0.60 -16.67 19.90
N ILE A 24 1.26 -15.71 20.54
CA ILE A 24 0.62 -14.46 20.99
C ILE A 24 0.11 -13.67 19.78
N TYR A 25 0.96 -13.45 18.77
CA TYR A 25 0.56 -12.74 17.55
C TYR A 25 -0.47 -13.50 16.72
N TYR A 26 -0.43 -14.84 16.72
CA TYR A 26 -1.46 -15.67 16.11
C TYR A 26 -2.81 -15.48 16.79
N GLY A 27 -2.85 -15.50 18.12
CA GLY A 27 -4.05 -15.16 18.89
C GLY A 27 -4.59 -13.76 18.55
N LEU A 28 -3.69 -12.77 18.50
CA LEU A 28 -4.02 -11.39 18.15
C LEU A 28 -4.63 -11.29 16.74
N VAL A 29 -3.96 -11.86 15.73
CA VAL A 29 -4.43 -11.89 14.34
C VAL A 29 -5.78 -12.62 14.22
N LYS A 30 -5.97 -13.74 14.95
CA LYS A 30 -7.25 -14.46 14.96
C LYS A 30 -8.39 -13.61 15.51
N ARG A 31 -8.17 -12.90 16.61
CA ARG A 31 -9.21 -12.11 17.30
C ARG A 31 -9.48 -10.76 16.63
N GLN A 32 -8.44 -10.07 16.17
CA GLN A 32 -8.55 -8.69 15.67
C GLN A 32 -8.62 -8.57 14.15
N LEU A 33 -8.16 -9.57 13.38
CA LEU A 33 -8.19 -9.54 11.92
C LEU A 33 -9.06 -10.66 11.35
N LEU A 34 -8.64 -11.92 11.45
CA LEU A 34 -9.25 -13.05 10.74
C LEU A 34 -10.73 -13.26 11.08
N ARG A 35 -11.15 -12.92 12.30
CA ARG A 35 -12.57 -12.93 12.69
C ARG A 35 -13.46 -12.06 11.80
N PHE A 36 -12.91 -10.99 11.23
CA PHE A 36 -13.61 -10.03 10.37
C PHE A 36 -13.33 -10.26 8.87
N GLN A 37 -12.59 -11.31 8.52
CA GLN A 37 -12.42 -11.70 7.13
C GLN A 37 -13.72 -12.31 6.59
N SER A 38 -14.18 -11.84 5.43
CA SER A 38 -15.33 -12.45 4.76
C SER A 38 -15.05 -13.93 4.43
N PRO A 39 -15.92 -14.87 4.86
CA PRO A 39 -15.73 -16.28 4.57
C PRO A 39 -16.03 -16.61 3.10
N ILE A 40 -16.58 -15.69 2.32
CA ILE A 40 -16.87 -15.89 0.89
C ILE A 40 -15.78 -15.22 0.06
N THR A 41 -15.68 -13.89 0.13
CA THR A 41 -14.73 -13.14 -0.70
C THR A 41 -13.32 -13.10 -0.13
N GLY A 42 -13.12 -13.28 1.18
CA GLY A 42 -11.83 -13.05 1.82
C GLY A 42 -11.49 -11.59 2.08
N LEU A 43 -12.35 -10.64 1.68
CA LEU A 43 -12.15 -9.21 1.90
C LEU A 43 -12.39 -8.81 3.37
N PHE A 44 -11.90 -7.63 3.73
CA PHE A 44 -12.05 -7.03 5.05
C PHE A 44 -12.79 -5.68 4.97
N PRO A 45 -13.60 -5.34 6.00
CA PRO A 45 -14.15 -4.00 6.14
C PRO A 45 -13.10 -2.99 6.60
N THR A 46 -13.48 -1.71 6.63
CA THR A 46 -12.66 -0.66 7.24
C THR A 46 -12.70 -0.71 8.77
N LEU A 47 -13.90 -0.87 9.34
CA LEU A 47 -14.16 -1.02 10.78
C LEU A 47 -14.70 -2.42 11.07
N SER A 48 -14.37 -2.98 12.24
CA SER A 48 -14.73 -4.36 12.58
C SER A 48 -16.23 -4.63 12.78
N ASN A 49 -17.06 -3.60 12.87
CA ASN A 49 -18.53 -3.69 12.97
C ASN A 49 -19.24 -3.47 11.62
N GLU A 50 -18.51 -3.21 10.54
CA GLU A 50 -19.09 -3.06 9.21
C GLU A 50 -19.31 -4.46 8.60
N GLU A 51 -20.57 -4.78 8.31
CA GLU A 51 -20.98 -6.12 7.85
C GLU A 51 -21.27 -6.18 6.35
N ARG A 52 -21.43 -5.02 5.69
CA ARG A 52 -21.83 -4.91 4.29
C ARG A 52 -20.70 -4.50 3.38
N VAL A 53 -19.87 -3.53 3.77
CA VAL A 53 -18.90 -2.88 2.87
C VAL A 53 -17.46 -3.29 3.17
N ALA A 54 -16.83 -3.90 2.17
CA ALA A 54 -15.41 -4.19 2.15
C ALA A 54 -14.62 -3.02 1.56
N SER A 55 -13.37 -2.90 1.98
CA SER A 55 -12.41 -1.94 1.44
C SER A 55 -11.17 -2.63 0.91
N VAL A 56 -10.78 -2.34 -0.33
CA VAL A 56 -9.63 -2.98 -0.95
C VAL A 56 -8.33 -2.64 -0.22
N ARG A 57 -8.13 -1.38 0.18
CA ARG A 57 -6.89 -0.97 0.88
C ARG A 57 -6.72 -1.69 2.21
N GLU A 58 -7.75 -1.65 3.05
CA GLU A 58 -7.73 -2.34 4.34
C GLU A 58 -7.58 -3.85 4.13
N SER A 59 -8.24 -4.43 3.13
CA SER A 59 -8.06 -5.83 2.77
C SER A 59 -6.61 -6.20 2.44
N ILE A 60 -5.91 -5.36 1.67
CA ILE A 60 -4.51 -5.59 1.31
C ILE A 60 -3.60 -5.50 2.55
N TYR A 61 -3.78 -4.50 3.42
CA TYR A 61 -2.96 -4.39 4.63
C TYR A 61 -3.26 -5.51 5.64
N CYS A 62 -4.52 -5.92 5.81
CA CYS A 62 -4.86 -7.09 6.61
C CYS A 62 -4.20 -8.36 6.05
N ALA A 63 -4.26 -8.57 4.72
CA ALA A 63 -3.58 -9.69 4.07
C ALA A 63 -2.06 -9.61 4.25
N ALA A 64 -1.47 -8.41 4.17
CA ALA A 64 -0.05 -8.20 4.41
C ALA A 64 0.37 -8.55 5.84
N ALA A 65 -0.43 -8.21 6.85
CA ALA A 65 -0.17 -8.56 8.25
C ALA A 65 -0.28 -10.07 8.51
N ILE A 66 -1.32 -10.72 7.95
CA ILE A 66 -1.51 -12.17 8.03
C ILE A 66 -0.36 -12.90 7.31
N TRP A 67 0.02 -12.43 6.13
CA TRP A 67 1.16 -12.95 5.36
C TRP A 67 2.49 -12.74 6.09
N SER A 68 2.68 -11.61 6.78
CA SER A 68 3.86 -11.33 7.59
C SER A 68 4.01 -12.34 8.73
N LEU A 69 2.91 -12.66 9.42
CA LEU A 69 2.91 -13.68 10.45
C LEU A 69 3.14 -15.09 9.86
N PHE A 70 2.56 -15.38 8.69
CA PHE A 70 2.85 -16.60 7.94
C PHE A 70 4.35 -16.75 7.67
N GLN A 71 5.00 -15.71 7.14
CA GLN A 71 6.43 -15.71 6.84
C GLN A 71 7.27 -15.97 8.11
N ALA A 72 6.88 -15.39 9.24
CA ALA A 72 7.53 -15.65 10.51
C ALA A 72 7.38 -17.12 10.98
N TYR A 73 6.19 -17.71 10.83
CA TYR A 73 5.95 -19.13 11.17
C TYR A 73 6.68 -20.11 10.26
N ARG A 74 6.99 -19.77 8.99
CA ARG A 74 7.72 -20.67 8.07
C ARG A 74 9.12 -21.06 8.55
N ARG A 75 9.66 -20.33 9.53
CA ARG A 75 10.95 -20.62 10.16
C ARG A 75 10.85 -21.74 11.20
N ILE A 76 9.64 -22.12 11.59
CA ILE A 76 9.36 -23.15 12.58
C ILE A 76 9.05 -24.46 11.85
N ASP A 77 9.67 -25.55 12.30
CA ASP A 77 9.50 -26.88 11.70
C ASP A 77 8.12 -27.50 12.00
N ASP A 78 7.62 -27.37 13.24
CA ASP A 78 6.27 -27.79 13.64
C ASP A 78 5.45 -26.59 14.15
N ASP A 79 4.78 -25.93 13.22
CA ASP A 79 3.87 -24.81 13.49
C ASP A 79 2.42 -25.26 13.77
N ARG A 80 2.18 -26.58 13.83
CA ARG A 80 0.86 -27.20 13.98
C ARG A 80 -0.17 -26.75 12.94
N GLY A 81 0.28 -26.44 11.71
CA GLY A 81 -0.55 -26.04 10.58
C GLY A 81 -0.94 -24.56 10.55
N LYS A 82 -0.44 -23.73 11.48
CA LYS A 82 -0.78 -22.30 11.57
C LYS A 82 -0.31 -21.50 10.36
N SER A 83 0.89 -21.76 9.83
CA SER A 83 1.36 -21.10 8.61
C SER A 83 0.45 -21.43 7.44
N TYR A 84 0.01 -22.68 7.30
CA TYR A 84 -0.88 -23.05 6.20
C TYR A 84 -2.21 -22.28 6.27
N GLU A 85 -2.84 -22.20 7.45
CA GLU A 85 -4.05 -21.40 7.65
C GLU A 85 -3.84 -19.93 7.29
N LEU A 86 -2.80 -19.29 7.85
CA LEU A 86 -2.48 -17.88 7.61
C LEU A 86 -2.21 -17.62 6.12
N GLY A 87 -1.42 -18.48 5.47
CA GLY A 87 -1.10 -18.36 4.06
C GLY A 87 -2.34 -18.48 3.18
N GLN A 88 -3.22 -19.46 3.44
CA GLN A 88 -4.47 -19.60 2.69
C GLN A 88 -5.42 -18.42 2.91
N SER A 89 -5.47 -17.85 4.11
CA SER A 89 -6.25 -16.64 4.38
C SER A 89 -5.75 -15.43 3.59
N ALA A 90 -4.44 -15.21 3.53
CA ALA A 90 -3.85 -14.12 2.75
C ALA A 90 -4.11 -14.30 1.24
N VAL A 91 -3.93 -15.52 0.73
CA VAL A 91 -4.25 -15.88 -0.67
C VAL A 91 -5.72 -15.62 -0.97
N LYS A 92 -6.63 -16.05 -0.08
CA LYS A 92 -8.07 -15.83 -0.24
C LYS A 92 -8.42 -14.36 -0.35
N CYS A 93 -7.85 -13.51 0.50
CA CYS A 93 -8.07 -12.06 0.44
C CYS A 93 -7.63 -11.46 -0.90
N MET A 94 -6.39 -11.75 -1.32
CA MET A 94 -5.82 -11.22 -2.56
C MET A 94 -6.56 -11.72 -3.80
N ARG A 95 -7.06 -12.96 -3.78
CA ARG A 95 -7.95 -13.50 -4.81
C ARG A 95 -9.34 -12.87 -4.79
N GLY A 96 -9.89 -12.60 -3.62
CA GLY A 96 -11.15 -11.88 -3.46
C GLY A 96 -11.16 -10.51 -4.14
N VAL A 97 -10.08 -9.74 -3.93
CA VAL A 97 -9.88 -8.45 -4.61
C VAL A 97 -9.84 -8.65 -6.12
N LEU A 98 -9.08 -9.63 -6.60
CA LEU A 98 -8.96 -9.95 -8.02
C LEU A 98 -10.32 -10.30 -8.63
N GLU A 99 -11.10 -11.16 -8.00
CA GLU A 99 -12.43 -11.59 -8.46
C GLU A 99 -13.39 -10.39 -8.54
N CYS A 100 -13.39 -9.50 -7.56
CA CYS A 100 -14.19 -8.28 -7.56
C CYS A 100 -13.82 -7.33 -8.72
N TRP A 101 -12.53 -7.25 -9.07
CA TRP A 101 -12.08 -6.45 -10.21
C TRP A 101 -12.29 -7.13 -11.56
N ILE A 102 -12.17 -8.46 -11.65
CA ILE A 102 -12.46 -9.21 -12.88
C ILE A 102 -13.92 -9.00 -13.31
N LYS A 103 -14.86 -8.96 -12.36
CA LYS A 103 -16.27 -8.58 -12.64
C LYS A 103 -16.40 -7.19 -13.31
N GLN A 104 -15.41 -6.32 -13.15
CA GLN A 104 -15.34 -4.98 -13.73
C GLN A 104 -14.42 -4.88 -14.96
N ALA A 105 -13.99 -5.99 -15.57
CA ALA A 105 -13.13 -5.98 -16.75
C ALA A 105 -13.61 -5.04 -17.88
N PRO A 106 -14.92 -4.93 -18.21
CA PRO A 106 -15.39 -3.99 -19.21
C PRO A 106 -15.06 -2.52 -18.90
N ARG A 107 -14.97 -2.14 -17.62
CA ARG A 107 -14.64 -0.78 -17.19
C ARG A 107 -13.17 -0.47 -17.44
N ILE A 108 -12.27 -1.42 -17.20
CA ILE A 108 -10.84 -1.25 -17.46
C ILE A 108 -10.59 -1.00 -18.96
N GLU A 109 -11.27 -1.73 -19.86
CA GLU A 109 -11.14 -1.48 -21.30
C GLU A 109 -11.57 -0.07 -21.70
N GLN A 110 -12.60 0.48 -21.05
CA GLN A 110 -13.03 1.86 -21.25
C GLN A 110 -12.06 2.86 -20.63
N PHE A 111 -11.46 2.53 -19.49
CA PHE A 111 -10.48 3.37 -18.81
C PHE A 111 -9.18 3.53 -19.63
N LYS A 112 -8.71 2.48 -20.31
CA LYS A 112 -7.55 2.56 -21.21
C LYS A 112 -7.72 3.58 -22.34
N LYS A 113 -8.96 3.88 -22.73
CA LYS A 113 -9.29 4.88 -23.76
C LYS A 113 -9.53 6.28 -23.18
N ASN A 114 -10.16 6.37 -22.01
CA ASN A 114 -10.72 7.63 -21.52
C ASN A 114 -10.07 8.18 -20.22
N GLN A 115 -9.34 7.36 -19.45
CA GLN A 115 -8.68 7.72 -18.17
C GLN A 115 -9.54 8.64 -17.26
N SER A 116 -10.80 8.28 -17.04
CA SER A 116 -11.75 9.11 -16.29
C SER A 116 -12.37 8.35 -15.11
N SER A 117 -12.80 9.08 -14.07
CA SER A 117 -13.44 8.52 -12.87
C SER A 117 -14.62 7.60 -13.15
N LYS A 118 -15.43 7.88 -14.18
CA LYS A 118 -16.57 7.05 -14.63
C LYS A 118 -16.21 5.61 -14.99
N PHE A 119 -14.96 5.37 -15.40
CA PHE A 119 -14.49 4.05 -15.81
C PHE A 119 -13.46 3.48 -14.83
N ALA A 120 -13.24 4.15 -13.71
CA ALA A 120 -12.27 3.74 -12.71
C ALA A 120 -12.73 2.50 -11.96
N LEU A 121 -11.80 1.59 -11.65
CA LEU A 121 -12.12 0.43 -10.83
C LEU A 121 -12.67 0.84 -9.46
N HIS A 122 -13.73 0.17 -9.03
CA HIS A 122 -14.23 0.36 -7.66
C HIS A 122 -13.23 -0.17 -6.63
N CYS A 123 -13.18 0.51 -5.49
CA CYS A 123 -12.31 0.19 -4.35
C CYS A 123 -13.11 -0.24 -3.10
N LYS A 124 -14.44 -0.22 -3.19
CA LYS A 124 -15.37 -0.69 -2.16
C LYS A 124 -16.32 -1.71 -2.77
N PHE A 125 -16.55 -2.81 -2.06
CA PHE A 125 -17.34 -3.94 -2.55
C PHE A 125 -18.25 -4.48 -1.46
N HIS A 126 -19.23 -5.27 -1.84
CA HIS A 126 -20.05 -5.97 -0.87
C HIS A 126 -19.21 -7.08 -0.23
N LEU A 127 -19.10 -7.12 1.10
CA LEU A 127 -18.27 -8.08 1.84
C LEU A 127 -18.56 -9.53 1.45
N ILE A 128 -19.85 -9.86 1.34
CA ILE A 128 -20.32 -11.22 1.05
C ILE A 128 -20.34 -11.53 -0.45
N THR A 129 -20.95 -10.68 -1.30
CA THR A 129 -21.15 -11.03 -2.73
C THR A 129 -20.00 -10.59 -3.64
N GLY A 130 -19.18 -9.63 -3.19
CA GLY A 130 -18.12 -9.02 -4.01
C GLY A 130 -18.67 -8.15 -5.16
N ASP A 131 -19.91 -7.67 -5.05
CA ASP A 131 -20.52 -6.79 -6.04
C ASP A 131 -20.26 -5.31 -5.72
N ALA A 132 -20.43 -4.45 -6.71
CA ALA A 132 -20.36 -3.00 -6.50
C ALA A 132 -21.44 -2.54 -5.52
N VAL A 133 -21.05 -1.72 -4.53
CA VAL A 133 -21.97 -1.21 -3.50
C VAL A 133 -22.35 0.25 -3.74
N PHE A 134 -21.44 1.02 -4.31
CA PHE A 134 -21.64 2.43 -4.62
C PHE A 134 -21.57 2.64 -6.14
N SER A 135 -22.37 3.58 -6.62
CA SER A 135 -22.20 4.16 -7.95
C SER A 135 -21.01 5.12 -8.00
N ASP A 136 -20.60 5.48 -9.22
CA ASP A 136 -19.51 6.44 -9.43
C ASP A 136 -19.89 7.85 -8.92
N GLU A 137 -21.18 8.17 -8.90
CA GLU A 137 -21.72 9.39 -8.32
C GLU A 137 -21.74 9.37 -6.80
N GLU A 138 -21.81 8.20 -6.15
CA GLU A 138 -21.86 8.03 -4.69
C GLU A 138 -20.47 7.91 -4.04
N TYR A 139 -19.46 7.47 -4.80
CA TYR A 139 -18.12 7.25 -4.25
C TYR A 139 -16.97 7.60 -5.19
N ASN A 140 -15.89 8.12 -4.61
CA ASN A 140 -14.68 8.52 -5.31
C ASN A 140 -13.77 7.32 -5.57
N HIS A 141 -14.13 6.49 -6.54
CA HIS A 141 -13.46 5.21 -6.80
C HIS A 141 -12.09 5.29 -7.48
N LEU A 142 -11.82 6.36 -8.23
CA LEU A 142 -10.53 6.51 -8.92
C LEU A 142 -9.39 6.72 -7.91
N GLN A 143 -8.74 5.62 -7.54
CA GLN A 143 -7.59 5.56 -6.64
C GLN A 143 -6.50 4.70 -7.28
N ILE A 144 -5.53 5.35 -7.91
CA ILE A 144 -4.44 4.65 -8.62
C ILE A 144 -3.50 3.97 -7.63
N ASP A 145 -3.30 4.59 -6.47
CA ASP A 145 -2.44 4.08 -5.41
C ASP A 145 -2.94 2.73 -4.86
N VAL A 146 -4.25 2.50 -4.73
CA VAL A 146 -4.80 1.21 -4.26
C VAL A 146 -4.52 0.07 -5.25
N VAL A 147 -4.72 0.31 -6.54
CA VAL A 147 -4.43 -0.69 -7.58
C VAL A 147 -2.93 -0.99 -7.61
N SER A 148 -2.11 0.05 -7.46
CA SER A 148 -0.65 -0.07 -7.41
C SER A 148 -0.18 -0.83 -6.15
N LEU A 149 -0.80 -0.58 -5.00
CA LEU A 149 -0.55 -1.29 -3.74
C LEU A 149 -0.88 -2.77 -3.87
N TYR A 150 -1.98 -3.13 -4.54
CA TYR A 150 -2.33 -4.51 -4.83
C TYR A 150 -1.25 -5.19 -5.67
N LEU A 151 -0.81 -4.55 -6.77
CA LEU A 151 0.22 -5.09 -7.64
C LEU A 151 1.57 -5.29 -6.91
N LEU A 152 1.93 -4.36 -6.02
CA LEU A 152 3.12 -4.50 -5.16
C LEU A 152 3.02 -5.74 -4.28
N PHE A 153 1.99 -5.83 -3.43
CA PHE A 153 1.85 -6.98 -2.52
C PHE A 153 1.60 -8.30 -3.25
N LEU A 154 0.99 -8.28 -4.44
CA LEU A 154 0.89 -9.46 -5.31
C LEU A 154 2.28 -10.00 -5.66
N VAL A 155 3.21 -9.12 -6.07
CA VAL A 155 4.58 -9.51 -6.42
C VAL A 155 5.36 -9.98 -5.18
N GLU A 156 5.22 -9.31 -4.04
CA GLU A 156 5.86 -9.71 -2.78
C GLU A 156 5.41 -11.13 -2.36
N MET A 157 4.10 -11.35 -2.31
CA MET A 157 3.53 -12.63 -1.91
C MET A 157 3.88 -13.74 -2.90
N ILE A 158 3.77 -13.51 -4.21
CA ILE A 158 4.17 -14.52 -5.22
C ILE A 158 5.66 -14.84 -5.11
N THR A 159 6.51 -13.83 -4.89
CA THR A 159 7.96 -14.05 -4.72
C THR A 159 8.27 -14.81 -3.44
N SER A 160 7.45 -14.68 -2.39
CA SER A 160 7.56 -15.53 -1.20
C SER A 160 7.14 -16.98 -1.43
N GLY A 161 6.55 -17.32 -2.58
CA GLY A 161 6.08 -18.67 -2.92
C GLY A 161 4.57 -18.86 -2.81
N MET A 162 3.79 -17.79 -2.59
CA MET A 162 2.33 -17.87 -2.61
C MET A 162 1.81 -18.06 -4.03
N GLN A 163 0.77 -18.89 -4.17
CA GLN A 163 0.05 -19.08 -5.42
C GLN A 163 -1.25 -18.29 -5.35
N ILE A 164 -1.27 -17.11 -5.98
CA ILE A 164 -2.43 -16.21 -6.00
C ILE A 164 -3.13 -16.24 -7.36
N ILE A 165 -2.37 -16.32 -8.46
CA ILE A 165 -2.88 -16.35 -9.83
C ILE A 165 -2.90 -17.79 -10.35
N TYR A 166 -4.03 -18.25 -10.89
CA TYR A 166 -4.30 -19.64 -11.25
C TYR A 166 -4.54 -19.85 -12.74
N THR A 167 -5.07 -18.86 -13.45
CA THR A 167 -5.46 -19.02 -14.87
C THR A 167 -4.78 -17.98 -15.77
N GLN A 168 -4.77 -18.25 -17.07
CA GLN A 168 -4.27 -17.29 -18.06
C GLN A 168 -5.15 -16.05 -18.19
N ASP A 169 -6.46 -16.18 -17.96
CA ASP A 169 -7.36 -15.03 -17.95
C ASP A 169 -7.03 -14.08 -16.80
N GLU A 170 -6.70 -14.64 -15.62
CA GLU A 170 -6.22 -13.84 -14.49
C GLU A 170 -4.87 -13.16 -14.81
N VAL A 171 -3.94 -13.85 -15.49
CA VAL A 171 -2.68 -13.23 -15.97
C VAL A 171 -2.97 -12.06 -16.90
N ALA A 172 -3.83 -12.23 -17.90
CA ALA A 172 -4.22 -11.18 -18.84
C ALA A 172 -4.91 -10.01 -18.12
N PHE A 173 -5.71 -10.31 -17.09
CA PHE A 173 -6.34 -9.28 -16.26
C PHE A 173 -5.32 -8.47 -15.47
N ILE A 174 -4.31 -9.11 -14.86
CA ILE A 174 -3.22 -8.39 -14.19
C ILE A 174 -2.43 -7.51 -15.18
N GLN A 175 -2.20 -7.97 -16.42
CA GLN A 175 -1.60 -7.13 -17.47
C GLN A 175 -2.49 -5.91 -17.78
N ASN A 176 -3.81 -6.04 -17.70
CA ASN A 176 -4.72 -4.91 -17.85
C ASN A 176 -4.67 -3.92 -16.65
N LEU A 177 -4.40 -4.40 -15.43
CA LEU A 177 -4.14 -3.53 -14.29
C LEU A 177 -2.83 -2.75 -14.45
N VAL A 178 -1.82 -3.33 -15.09
CA VAL A 178 -0.60 -2.59 -15.46
C VAL A 178 -0.94 -1.42 -16.39
N TYR A 179 -1.69 -1.65 -17.47
CA TYR A 179 -2.14 -0.57 -18.36
C TYR A 179 -3.00 0.48 -17.65
N TYR A 180 -3.72 0.09 -16.60
CA TYR A 180 -4.52 1.00 -15.78
C TYR A 180 -3.64 2.00 -15.02
N VAL A 181 -2.52 1.55 -14.44
CA VAL A 181 -1.63 2.39 -13.61
C VAL A 181 -0.47 3.05 -14.38
N GLU A 182 -0.11 2.57 -15.57
CA GLU A 182 1.02 3.08 -16.37
C GLU A 182 0.97 4.60 -16.66
N ARG A 183 -0.24 5.18 -16.72
CA ARG A 183 -0.44 6.61 -17.01
C ARG A 183 -0.69 7.47 -15.78
N ALA A 184 -0.30 7.02 -14.58
CA ALA A 184 -0.52 7.76 -13.33
C ALA A 184 0.01 9.21 -13.38
N TYR A 185 1.17 9.45 -13.99
CA TYR A 185 1.81 10.76 -14.14
C TYR A 185 0.95 11.87 -14.78
N ARG A 186 -0.14 11.48 -15.46
CA ARG A 186 -1.06 12.39 -16.15
C ARG A 186 -2.53 12.07 -15.90
N THR A 187 -2.83 11.20 -14.94
CA THR A 187 -4.21 10.79 -14.62
C THR A 187 -4.57 11.29 -13.23
N PRO A 188 -5.30 12.41 -13.12
CA PRO A 188 -5.78 12.91 -11.84
C PRO A 188 -6.67 11.87 -11.15
N ASP A 189 -6.46 11.65 -9.87
CA ASP A 189 -7.23 10.69 -9.07
C ASP A 189 -7.68 11.33 -7.73
N PHE A 190 -8.36 10.55 -6.89
CA PHE A 190 -8.84 11.02 -5.59
C PHE A 190 -7.82 10.84 -4.46
N GLY A 191 -6.65 10.26 -4.77
CA GLY A 191 -5.55 9.99 -3.84
C GLY A 191 -5.92 9.00 -2.74
N MET A 192 -4.96 8.76 -1.84
CA MET A 192 -5.08 7.81 -0.73
C MET A 192 -6.29 8.09 0.19
N TRP A 193 -6.69 9.36 0.26
CA TRP A 193 -7.74 9.87 1.14
C TRP A 193 -9.10 10.02 0.46
N GLU A 194 -9.21 9.64 -0.80
CA GLU A 194 -10.48 9.54 -1.54
C GLU A 194 -11.22 10.88 -1.69
N ARG A 195 -10.48 12.00 -1.63
CA ARG A 195 -11.02 13.37 -1.62
C ARG A 195 -10.60 14.22 -2.82
N GLY A 196 -9.61 13.79 -3.59
CA GLY A 196 -9.07 14.58 -4.69
C GLY A 196 -8.39 15.80 -4.14
N THR A 197 -8.75 17.01 -4.59
CA THR A 197 -8.17 18.25 -4.05
C THR A 197 -8.32 18.38 -2.52
N LYS A 198 -7.43 19.17 -1.90
CA LYS A 198 -7.53 19.60 -0.50
C LYS A 198 -8.91 20.15 -0.12
N TYR A 199 -9.63 20.72 -1.09
CA TYR A 199 -10.94 21.33 -0.88
C TYR A 199 -12.10 20.33 -0.89
N ASN A 200 -11.86 19.05 -1.21
CA ASN A 200 -12.88 18.00 -1.25
C ASN A 200 -14.18 18.45 -1.96
N THR A 201 -14.05 18.82 -3.23
CA THR A 201 -15.17 19.30 -4.08
C THR A 201 -15.56 18.31 -5.18
N GLY A 202 -15.10 17.05 -5.08
CA GLY A 202 -15.32 16.03 -6.11
C GLY A 202 -14.39 16.15 -7.32
N VAL A 203 -13.38 17.02 -7.25
CA VAL A 203 -12.39 17.23 -8.32
C VAL A 203 -11.13 16.39 -8.02
N PRO A 204 -10.74 15.46 -8.91
CA PRO A 204 -9.49 14.72 -8.77
C PRO A 204 -8.28 15.61 -9.09
N GLU A 205 -7.10 15.26 -8.59
CA GLU A 205 -5.84 15.96 -8.89
C GLU A 205 -4.67 14.96 -9.03
N ILE A 206 -3.53 15.45 -9.52
CA ILE A 206 -2.31 14.64 -9.59
C ILE A 206 -1.65 14.57 -8.22
N HIS A 207 -1.49 13.36 -7.71
CA HIS A 207 -0.93 13.04 -6.40
C HIS A 207 0.44 12.38 -6.56
N ALA A 208 1.46 12.95 -5.93
CA ALA A 208 2.80 12.37 -5.90
C ALA A 208 2.80 10.99 -5.22
N SER A 209 2.01 10.80 -4.16
CA SER A 209 1.81 9.50 -3.53
C SER A 209 1.30 8.43 -4.51
N SER A 210 0.27 8.76 -5.30
CA SER A 210 -0.31 7.85 -6.30
C SER A 210 0.67 7.53 -7.44
N ILE A 211 1.41 8.52 -7.95
CA ILE A 211 2.41 8.31 -9.00
C ILE A 211 3.57 7.47 -8.48
N GLY A 212 4.07 7.75 -7.28
CA GLY A 212 5.17 7.01 -6.68
C GLY A 212 4.80 5.55 -6.42
N MET A 213 3.59 5.29 -5.91
CA MET A 213 3.06 3.93 -5.72
C MET A 213 2.95 3.19 -7.08
N ALA A 214 2.41 3.85 -8.11
CA ALA A 214 2.33 3.29 -9.46
C ALA A 214 3.71 2.99 -10.05
N LYS A 215 4.65 3.93 -9.93
CA LYS A 215 6.05 3.73 -10.36
C LYS A 215 6.64 2.50 -9.71
N SER A 216 6.49 2.35 -8.39
CA SER A 216 7.01 1.19 -7.66
C SER A 216 6.35 -0.12 -8.10
N ALA A 217 5.03 -0.12 -8.30
CA ALA A 217 4.29 -1.28 -8.77
C ALA A 217 4.74 -1.74 -10.16
N LEU A 218 4.87 -0.79 -11.10
CA LEU A 218 5.38 -1.02 -12.45
C LEU A 218 6.78 -1.62 -12.43
N GLU A 219 7.67 -1.07 -11.60
CA GLU A 219 9.04 -1.56 -11.48
C GLU A 219 9.10 -2.95 -10.81
N ALA A 220 8.18 -3.25 -9.88
CA ALA A 220 8.12 -4.55 -9.21
C ALA A 220 7.56 -5.67 -10.09
N ILE A 221 6.49 -5.38 -10.85
CA ILE A 221 5.76 -6.41 -11.60
C ILE A 221 6.39 -6.74 -12.96
N ASN A 222 7.20 -5.86 -13.52
CA ASN A 222 7.85 -6.12 -14.80
C ASN A 222 8.81 -7.32 -14.71
N GLY A 223 8.63 -8.29 -15.60
CA GLY A 223 9.37 -9.55 -15.58
C GLY A 223 8.92 -10.50 -14.47
N CYS A 224 7.89 -10.17 -13.69
CA CYS A 224 7.33 -11.06 -12.67
C CYS A 224 6.52 -12.17 -13.35
N ASN A 225 6.81 -13.42 -12.99
CA ASN A 225 6.00 -14.56 -13.38
C ASN A 225 4.88 -14.78 -12.37
N LEU A 226 3.64 -14.60 -12.81
CA LEU A 226 2.47 -14.64 -11.93
C LEU A 226 2.13 -16.05 -11.41
N PHE A 227 2.65 -17.09 -12.05
CA PHE A 227 2.55 -18.48 -11.55
C PHE A 227 3.74 -18.86 -10.65
N GLY A 228 4.56 -17.88 -10.26
CA GLY A 228 5.77 -18.10 -9.47
C GLY A 228 6.81 -18.93 -10.22
N GLU A 229 7.53 -19.78 -9.49
CA GLU A 229 8.58 -20.65 -10.05
C GLU A 229 8.07 -21.70 -11.05
N LYS A 230 6.77 -22.02 -10.99
CA LYS A 230 6.12 -23.00 -11.87
C LYS A 230 5.66 -22.41 -13.20
N GLY A 231 5.78 -21.10 -13.38
CA GLY A 231 5.31 -20.40 -14.56
C GLY A 231 6.24 -20.49 -15.77
N ALA A 232 5.72 -20.08 -16.92
CA ALA A 232 6.45 -20.02 -18.18
C ALA A 232 6.45 -18.60 -18.75
N SER A 233 7.00 -18.38 -19.94
CA SER A 233 7.13 -17.04 -20.54
C SER A 233 5.79 -16.33 -20.74
N TRP A 234 4.71 -17.07 -21.00
CA TRP A 234 3.37 -16.51 -21.23
C TRP A 234 2.66 -16.08 -19.94
N SER A 235 3.18 -16.41 -18.76
CA SER A 235 2.67 -15.92 -17.46
C SER A 235 3.52 -14.78 -16.89
N VAL A 236 4.41 -14.20 -17.71
CA VAL A 236 5.25 -13.05 -17.35
C VAL A 236 4.54 -11.74 -17.72
N ILE A 237 4.54 -10.79 -16.80
CA ILE A 237 4.02 -9.44 -17.03
C ILE A 237 5.11 -8.52 -17.55
N TYR A 238 4.76 -7.69 -18.53
CA TYR A 238 5.65 -6.69 -19.10
C TYR A 238 5.09 -5.29 -18.91
N VAL A 239 6.00 -4.32 -18.75
CA VAL A 239 5.68 -2.92 -18.52
C VAL A 239 6.35 -2.06 -19.57
N ASP A 240 5.67 -1.01 -20.03
CA ASP A 240 6.30 0.03 -20.84
C ASP A 240 7.34 0.82 -20.04
N ILE A 241 8.61 0.72 -20.45
CA ILE A 241 9.74 1.41 -19.83
C ILE A 241 9.56 2.93 -19.89
N ASP A 242 8.98 3.45 -20.96
CA ASP A 242 8.72 4.89 -21.09
C ASP A 242 7.64 5.35 -20.11
N ALA A 243 6.59 4.54 -19.92
CA ALA A 243 5.58 4.81 -18.90
C ALA A 243 6.21 4.85 -17.50
N HIS A 244 7.04 3.87 -17.15
CA HIS A 244 7.81 3.88 -15.90
C HIS A 244 8.66 5.16 -15.77
N ASN A 245 9.41 5.55 -16.81
CA ASN A 245 10.30 6.71 -16.75
C ASN A 245 9.54 8.04 -16.62
N ARG A 246 8.38 8.19 -17.28
CA ARG A 246 7.52 9.36 -17.12
C ARG A 246 6.97 9.46 -15.70
N ASN A 247 6.50 8.36 -15.11
CA ASN A 247 6.08 8.33 -13.70
C ASN A 247 7.22 8.71 -12.77
N ARG A 248 8.41 8.14 -12.97
CA ARG A 248 9.60 8.49 -12.17
C ARG A 248 9.92 9.98 -12.24
N SER A 249 10.04 10.53 -13.45
CA SER A 249 10.43 11.93 -13.65
C SER A 249 9.43 12.91 -13.01
N ILE A 250 8.12 12.68 -13.20
CA ILE A 250 7.10 13.53 -12.60
C ILE A 250 7.07 13.38 -11.07
N PHE A 251 7.15 12.14 -10.55
CA PHE A 251 7.19 11.89 -9.11
C PHE A 251 8.36 12.61 -8.43
N GLU A 252 9.59 12.43 -8.93
CA GLU A 252 10.78 13.05 -8.35
C GLU A 252 10.75 14.59 -8.46
N THR A 253 10.08 15.14 -9.49
CA THR A 253 9.87 16.59 -9.65
C THR A 253 8.85 17.15 -8.66
N LEU A 254 7.83 16.37 -8.28
CA LEU A 254 6.82 16.80 -7.32
C LEU A 254 7.36 16.85 -5.90
N LEU A 255 8.21 15.90 -5.50
CA LEU A 255 8.72 15.81 -4.13
C LEU A 255 9.43 17.11 -3.69
N PRO A 256 9.22 17.56 -2.43
CA PRO A 256 8.46 16.93 -1.35
C PRO A 256 6.95 17.26 -1.36
N ARG A 257 6.44 17.92 -2.41
CA ARG A 257 5.04 18.32 -2.51
C ARG A 257 4.16 17.14 -2.91
N GLU A 258 2.97 17.06 -2.32
CA GLU A 258 2.00 16.01 -2.67
C GLU A 258 1.23 16.33 -3.96
N SER A 259 0.67 17.52 -4.07
CA SER A 259 -0.19 17.86 -5.20
C SER A 259 -0.28 19.37 -5.43
N SER A 260 -1.08 19.80 -6.40
CA SER A 260 -1.31 21.22 -6.67
C SER A 260 -1.89 21.97 -5.47
N SER A 261 -2.79 21.32 -4.72
CA SER A 261 -3.50 21.91 -3.59
C SER A 261 -2.96 21.49 -2.21
N LYS A 262 -2.16 20.42 -2.14
CA LYS A 262 -1.52 19.91 -0.91
C LYS A 262 -0.02 20.14 -0.94
N GLY A 263 0.46 20.99 -0.02
CA GLY A 263 1.88 21.32 0.11
C GLY A 263 2.75 20.14 0.55
N VAL A 264 2.24 19.30 1.45
CA VAL A 264 2.84 18.03 1.92
C VAL A 264 1.70 17.16 2.46
N ASP A 265 1.86 15.84 2.39
CA ASP A 265 0.89 14.84 2.84
C ASP A 265 1.61 13.63 3.43
N THR A 266 1.06 13.00 4.47
CA THR A 266 1.63 11.77 5.05
C THR A 266 1.50 10.56 4.15
N ALA A 267 0.65 10.59 3.12
CA ALA A 267 0.60 9.58 2.06
C ALA A 267 1.94 9.39 1.33
N LEU A 268 2.82 10.39 1.41
CA LEU A 268 4.19 10.28 0.91
C LEU A 268 5.06 9.32 1.73
N LEU A 269 4.78 9.07 3.02
CA LEU A 269 5.55 8.14 3.86
C LEU A 269 5.56 6.70 3.31
N PRO A 270 4.40 6.04 3.08
CA PRO A 270 4.38 4.71 2.46
C PRO A 270 4.84 4.72 0.99
N THR A 271 5.00 5.90 0.39
CA THR A 271 5.49 6.07 -0.98
C THR A 271 7.02 6.10 -1.04
N ILE A 272 7.68 6.86 -0.15
CA ILE A 272 9.16 6.95 -0.10
C ILE A 272 9.81 5.86 0.77
N SER A 273 9.02 5.18 1.59
CA SER A 273 9.43 4.08 2.47
C SER A 273 8.58 2.83 2.19
N PHE A 274 8.52 1.88 3.13
CA PHE A 274 7.71 0.67 3.01
C PHE A 274 6.22 1.01 2.81
N PRO A 275 5.53 0.41 1.82
CA PRO A 275 6.00 -0.69 0.97
C PRO A 275 6.61 -0.27 -0.37
N ALA A 276 6.47 0.99 -0.80
CA ALA A 276 6.74 1.34 -2.19
C ALA A 276 8.22 1.56 -2.50
N PHE A 277 8.96 2.25 -1.62
CA PHE A 277 10.33 2.71 -1.90
C PHE A 277 10.47 3.32 -3.31
N ALA A 278 9.63 4.31 -3.61
CA ALA A 278 9.46 4.85 -4.96
C ALA A 278 10.68 5.64 -5.47
N THR A 279 11.47 6.20 -4.56
CA THR A 279 12.75 6.83 -4.87
C THR A 279 13.87 6.26 -4.00
N HIS A 280 15.05 6.13 -4.59
CA HIS A 280 16.29 5.75 -3.93
C HIS A 280 17.28 6.92 -3.86
N GLU A 281 16.84 8.12 -4.26
CA GLU A 281 17.59 9.36 -4.12
C GLU A 281 17.49 9.85 -2.67
N GLU A 282 18.56 9.68 -1.89
CA GLU A 282 18.58 9.95 -0.45
C GLU A 282 18.18 11.39 -0.13
N PHE A 283 18.58 12.35 -0.96
CA PHE A 283 18.20 13.76 -0.79
C PHE A 283 16.68 13.96 -0.88
N LEU A 284 16.02 13.37 -1.88
CA LEU A 284 14.56 13.48 -2.04
C LEU A 284 13.82 12.76 -0.91
N SER A 285 14.25 11.53 -0.59
CA SER A 285 13.65 10.73 0.49
C SER A 285 13.77 11.44 1.84
N SER A 286 14.98 11.88 2.20
CA SER A 286 15.26 12.57 3.47
C SER A 286 14.56 13.93 3.57
N THR A 287 14.59 14.73 2.51
CA THR A 287 13.91 16.05 2.48
C THR A 287 12.40 15.89 2.61
N THR A 288 11.81 14.90 1.95
CA THR A 288 10.38 14.60 2.02
C THR A 288 10.01 14.14 3.43
N LYS A 289 10.72 13.17 3.99
CA LYS A 289 10.50 12.68 5.37
C LYS A 289 10.61 13.81 6.40
N THR A 290 11.65 14.63 6.30
CA THR A 290 11.88 15.78 7.20
C THR A 290 10.74 16.80 7.08
N THR A 291 10.24 17.06 5.86
CA THR A 291 9.13 17.99 5.64
C THR A 291 7.84 17.46 6.27
N ILE A 292 7.55 16.16 6.12
CA ILE A 292 6.40 15.50 6.74
C ILE A 292 6.50 15.58 8.26
N ILE A 293 7.62 15.19 8.86
CA ILE A 293 7.83 15.24 10.31
C ILE A 293 7.63 16.68 10.83
N ARG A 294 8.29 17.65 10.20
CA ARG A 294 8.24 19.05 10.64
C ARG A 294 6.83 19.65 10.57
N GLN A 295 6.04 19.31 9.55
CA GLN A 295 4.74 19.97 9.32
C GLN A 295 3.56 19.16 9.86
N LEU A 296 3.64 17.83 9.89
CA LEU A 296 2.48 16.96 10.11
C LEU A 296 2.57 16.12 11.38
N LYS A 297 3.75 15.93 11.98
CA LYS A 297 3.87 15.20 13.27
C LYS A 297 3.20 16.01 14.39
N GLY A 298 2.33 15.33 15.13
CA GLY A 298 1.70 15.81 16.36
C GLY A 298 2.10 14.95 17.57
N GLN A 299 1.36 15.09 18.66
CA GLN A 299 1.65 14.39 19.92
C GLN A 299 1.15 12.94 19.90
N ASN A 300 -0.01 12.70 19.29
CA ASN A 300 -0.71 11.41 19.26
C ASN A 300 -0.62 10.72 17.89
N GLY A 301 -0.08 11.37 16.87
CA GLY A 301 0.07 10.79 15.54
C GLY A 301 0.57 11.81 14.52
N PHE A 302 0.25 11.59 13.25
CA PHE A 302 0.47 12.58 12.20
C PHE A 302 -0.86 13.07 11.63
N ARG A 303 -0.96 14.35 11.33
CA ARG A 303 -2.03 14.91 10.49
C ARG A 303 -1.87 14.41 9.06
N ARG A 304 -2.97 14.15 8.34
CA ARG A 304 -2.89 13.65 6.96
C ARG A 304 -2.26 14.69 6.02
N PHE A 305 -2.80 15.91 6.05
CA PHE A 305 -2.25 17.09 5.40
C PHE A 305 -2.81 18.34 6.10
N GLY A 306 -2.21 19.51 5.89
CA GLY A 306 -2.67 20.74 6.54
C GLY A 306 -4.07 21.16 6.07
N ARG A 307 -4.90 21.62 7.02
CA ARG A 307 -6.33 21.98 6.87
C ARG A 307 -7.23 20.84 6.40
N ASP A 308 -6.91 19.64 6.83
CA ASP A 308 -7.75 18.48 6.62
C ASP A 308 -8.86 18.42 7.67
N GLY A 309 -10.11 18.52 7.22
CA GLY A 309 -11.28 18.47 8.10
C GLY A 309 -11.78 17.07 8.44
N TYR A 310 -11.24 16.01 7.83
CA TYR A 310 -11.83 14.69 8.01
C TYR A 310 -11.85 14.25 9.47
N LYS A 311 -13.03 13.91 9.97
CA LYS A 311 -13.30 13.51 11.35
C LYS A 311 -13.03 14.60 12.39
N CYS A 312 -12.77 15.85 11.97
CA CYS A 312 -12.76 16.98 12.90
C CYS A 312 -14.19 17.23 13.40
N VAL A 313 -14.33 17.71 14.64
CA VAL A 313 -15.65 18.01 15.24
C VAL A 313 -16.45 19.06 14.47
N LEU A 314 -15.77 19.92 13.70
CA LEU A 314 -16.41 20.93 12.85
C LEU A 314 -16.82 20.42 11.47
N GLU A 315 -16.38 19.22 11.06
CA GLU A 315 -16.80 18.64 9.77
C GLU A 315 -18.26 18.19 9.85
N ASP A 316 -19.06 18.56 8.85
CA ASP A 316 -20.43 18.06 8.72
C ASP A 316 -20.43 16.64 8.15
N PRO A 317 -20.69 15.59 8.95
CA PRO A 317 -20.58 14.20 8.50
C PRO A 317 -21.67 13.81 7.48
N LYS A 318 -22.74 14.63 7.36
CA LYS A 318 -23.83 14.35 6.42
C LYS A 318 -23.53 14.86 5.01
N ARG A 319 -22.46 15.61 4.83
CA ARG A 319 -22.14 16.28 3.58
C ARG A 319 -20.81 15.80 3.01
N ARG A 320 -20.89 15.26 1.81
CA ARG A 320 -19.70 14.71 1.12
C ARG A 320 -18.67 15.75 0.72
N PHE A 321 -19.09 16.96 0.32
CA PHE A 321 -18.21 17.99 -0.23
C PHE A 321 -18.20 19.28 0.59
N TYR A 322 -17.03 19.88 0.72
CA TYR A 322 -16.88 21.12 1.48
C TYR A 322 -17.46 22.34 0.74
N LYS A 323 -17.85 23.37 1.50
CA LYS A 323 -18.21 24.69 1.00
C LYS A 323 -16.94 25.44 0.66
N THR A 324 -17.06 26.43 -0.22
CA THR A 324 -15.97 27.34 -0.53
C THR A 324 -15.43 27.99 0.75
N GLY A 325 -14.14 27.84 1.00
CA GLY A 325 -13.45 28.42 2.17
C GLY A 325 -13.49 27.57 3.45
N GLU A 326 -14.36 26.55 3.53
CA GLU A 326 -14.57 25.74 4.74
C GLU A 326 -13.28 25.10 5.27
N THR A 327 -12.35 24.71 4.39
CA THR A 327 -11.05 24.16 4.84
C THR A 327 -10.30 25.05 5.83
N LYS A 328 -10.47 26.38 5.80
CA LYS A 328 -9.83 27.27 6.76
C LYS A 328 -10.27 27.01 8.21
N GLU A 329 -11.49 26.51 8.40
CA GLU A 329 -12.01 26.19 9.73
C GLU A 329 -11.26 25.03 10.39
N PHE A 330 -10.62 24.16 9.60
CA PHE A 330 -9.88 23.00 10.10
C PHE A 330 -8.40 23.30 10.38
N GLU A 331 -7.93 24.51 10.08
CA GLU A 331 -6.53 24.88 10.31
C GLU A 331 -6.16 24.75 11.79
N ASN A 332 -5.08 24.00 12.06
CA ASN A 332 -4.53 23.70 13.38
C ASN A 332 -5.37 22.80 14.30
N ILE A 333 -6.57 22.39 13.89
CA ILE A 333 -7.40 21.45 14.64
C ILE A 333 -7.51 20.08 13.96
N GLU A 334 -6.67 19.82 12.96
CA GLU A 334 -6.74 18.58 12.18
C GLU A 334 -6.50 17.36 13.08
N CYS A 335 -7.20 16.25 12.77
CA CYS A 335 -7.03 15.00 13.48
C CYS A 335 -5.62 14.40 13.28
N GLU A 336 -5.12 13.75 14.33
CA GLU A 336 -3.83 13.08 14.34
C GLU A 336 -4.01 11.56 14.24
N TRP A 337 -3.22 10.91 13.39
CA TRP A 337 -3.38 9.50 13.04
C TRP A 337 -2.15 8.70 13.53
N PRO A 338 -2.30 7.83 14.55
CA PRO A 338 -1.18 7.05 15.09
C PRO A 338 -0.65 5.99 14.12
N LEU A 339 -1.39 5.70 13.03
CA LEU A 339 -0.97 4.86 11.91
C LEU A 339 0.47 5.14 11.46
N PHE A 340 0.83 6.42 11.39
CA PHE A 340 2.11 6.85 10.87
C PHE A 340 3.28 6.69 11.86
N PHE A 341 3.02 6.49 13.16
CA PHE A 341 4.06 6.02 14.07
C PHE A 341 4.53 4.62 13.67
N MET A 342 3.62 3.72 13.28
CA MET A 342 3.98 2.37 12.83
C MET A 342 4.74 2.40 11.50
N PHE A 343 4.36 3.28 10.56
CA PHE A 343 5.18 3.50 9.35
C PHE A 343 6.59 4.01 9.68
N MET A 344 6.74 4.91 10.66
CA MET A 344 8.05 5.41 11.08
C MET A 344 8.89 4.36 11.81
N ILE A 345 8.26 3.46 12.58
CA ILE A 345 8.93 2.29 13.17
C ILE A 345 9.47 1.40 12.06
N ILE A 346 8.64 1.06 11.07
CA ILE A 346 9.04 0.19 9.95
C ILE A 346 10.15 0.86 9.11
N ASP A 347 10.04 2.16 8.81
CA ASP A 347 11.12 2.94 8.16
C ASP A 347 12.43 2.84 8.94
N GLY A 348 12.36 2.96 10.27
CA GLY A 348 13.52 2.86 11.15
C GLY A 348 14.17 1.48 11.10
N VAL A 349 13.37 0.41 11.08
CA VAL A 349 13.87 -0.97 10.93
C VAL A 349 14.55 -1.17 9.58
N PHE A 350 13.92 -0.75 8.46
CA PHE A 350 14.52 -0.88 7.12
C PHE A 350 15.82 -0.08 6.96
N LYS A 351 15.94 1.06 7.64
CA LYS A 351 17.13 1.93 7.60
C LYS A 351 18.15 1.64 8.70
N SER A 352 17.91 0.63 9.55
CA SER A 352 18.76 0.30 10.71
C SER A 352 19.00 1.51 11.63
N LEU A 353 17.94 2.27 11.93
CA LEU A 353 17.96 3.45 12.81
C LEU A 353 17.30 3.14 14.16
N PRO A 354 18.04 2.57 15.14
CA PRO A 354 17.47 2.15 16.43
C PRO A 354 16.85 3.33 17.21
N ASP A 355 17.49 4.51 17.18
CA ASP A 355 16.98 5.70 17.88
C ASP A 355 15.60 6.13 17.35
N GLN A 356 15.39 6.04 16.03
CA GLN A 356 14.09 6.32 15.41
C GLN A 356 13.06 5.26 15.85
N VAL A 357 13.44 3.98 15.85
CA VAL A 357 12.56 2.89 16.28
C VAL A 357 12.11 3.10 17.73
N ASP A 358 13.03 3.41 18.63
CA ASP A 358 12.73 3.61 20.05
C ASP A 358 11.89 4.87 20.29
N GLU A 359 12.18 5.98 19.60
CA GLU A 359 11.37 7.19 19.66
C GLU A 359 9.89 6.91 19.33
N TYR A 360 9.65 6.29 18.17
CA TYR A 360 8.27 6.06 17.70
C TYR A 360 7.59 4.90 18.44
N ARG A 361 8.32 3.93 19.00
CA ARG A 361 7.75 2.94 19.93
C ARG A 361 7.26 3.58 21.21
N ASN A 362 8.03 4.53 21.77
CA ASN A 362 7.62 5.26 22.97
C ASN A 362 6.38 6.12 22.68
N LEU A 363 6.35 6.84 21.56
CA LEU A 363 5.17 7.60 21.14
C LEU A 363 3.95 6.71 20.92
N LEU A 364 4.12 5.55 20.27
CA LEU A 364 3.04 4.58 20.07
C LEU A 364 2.53 4.03 21.41
N SER A 365 3.41 3.77 22.37
CA SER A 365 3.03 3.24 23.69
C SER A 365 2.11 4.18 24.47
N ASN A 366 2.20 5.50 24.23
CA ASN A 366 1.35 6.50 24.86
C ASN A 366 -0.08 6.54 24.29
N VAL A 367 -0.32 5.93 23.13
CA VAL A 367 -1.62 5.95 22.45
C VAL A 367 -2.28 4.56 22.34
N ILE A 368 -1.57 3.49 22.70
CA ILE A 368 -2.12 2.13 22.76
C ILE A 368 -3.21 2.07 23.84
N CYS A 369 -4.35 1.51 23.49
CA CYS A 369 -5.37 1.07 24.43
C CYS A 369 -5.46 -0.46 24.46
N LYS A 370 -6.37 -1.03 25.24
CA LYS A 370 -6.60 -2.47 25.31
C LYS A 370 -8.04 -2.81 24.98
N ASP A 371 -8.26 -3.91 24.27
CA ASP A 371 -9.60 -4.47 24.07
C ASP A 371 -10.10 -5.26 25.30
N LEU A 372 -11.32 -5.79 25.18
CA LEU A 372 -11.95 -6.68 26.14
C LEU A 372 -11.15 -7.97 26.45
N ASN A 373 -10.25 -8.39 25.56
CA ASN A 373 -9.37 -9.54 25.76
C ASN A 373 -8.03 -9.14 26.41
N GLY A 374 -7.81 -7.84 26.66
CA GLY A 374 -6.55 -7.27 27.12
C GLY A 374 -5.49 -7.10 26.03
N ASP A 375 -5.86 -7.31 24.75
CA ASP A 375 -4.96 -7.16 23.61
C ASP A 375 -4.72 -5.68 23.28
N PRO A 376 -3.50 -5.30 22.86
CA PRO A 376 -3.23 -3.94 22.42
C PRO A 376 -4.09 -3.56 21.22
N CYS A 377 -4.64 -2.35 21.26
CA CYS A 377 -5.44 -1.75 20.19
C CYS A 377 -4.90 -0.37 19.88
N ILE A 378 -4.66 -0.12 18.59
CA ILE A 378 -4.24 1.20 18.11
C ILE A 378 -5.45 1.98 17.64
N PRO A 379 -5.78 3.12 18.27
CA PRO A 379 -6.95 3.84 17.87
C PRO A 379 -6.88 4.46 16.48
N MET A 380 -8.02 4.72 15.84
CA MET A 380 -8.07 5.20 14.46
C MET A 380 -7.43 6.59 14.31
N TYR A 381 -7.84 7.54 15.15
CA TYR A 381 -7.34 8.92 15.16
C TYR A 381 -7.55 9.59 16.52
N PHE A 382 -6.96 10.77 16.69
CA PHE A 382 -7.15 11.65 17.84
C PHE A 382 -7.63 13.03 17.35
N TYR A 383 -8.57 13.64 18.07
CA TYR A 383 -9.23 14.88 17.64
C TYR A 383 -9.34 15.92 18.77
N VAL A 384 -9.52 17.18 18.41
CA VAL A 384 -9.78 18.28 19.37
C VAL A 384 -11.29 18.32 19.65
N SER A 385 -11.69 18.24 20.93
CA SER A 385 -13.10 18.33 21.33
C SER A 385 -13.68 19.72 21.01
N GLU A 386 -15.00 19.78 20.81
CA GLU A 386 -15.70 21.03 20.43
C GLU A 386 -15.43 22.18 21.42
N GLU A 387 -15.41 21.87 22.73
CA GLU A 387 -15.13 22.83 23.80
C GLU A 387 -13.70 23.39 23.76
N CYS A 388 -12.76 22.65 23.15
CA CYS A 388 -11.34 22.99 23.09
C CYS A 388 -10.92 23.67 21.78
N VAL A 389 -11.80 23.71 20.77
CA VAL A 389 -11.46 24.21 19.41
C VAL A 389 -10.90 25.64 19.44
N GLU A 390 -11.56 26.56 20.14
CA GLU A 390 -11.14 27.97 20.14
C GLU A 390 -9.81 28.17 20.88
N TYR A 391 -9.55 27.38 21.93
CA TYR A 391 -8.27 27.42 22.65
C TYR A 391 -7.12 26.86 21.79
N GLU A 392 -7.35 25.75 21.09
CA GLU A 392 -6.36 25.18 20.16
C GLU A 392 -6.05 26.13 18.99
N ARG A 393 -7.03 26.90 18.52
CA ARG A 393 -6.81 27.91 17.47
C ARG A 393 -5.95 29.08 17.94
N LEU A 394 -6.12 29.52 19.20
CA LEU A 394 -5.35 30.60 19.80
C LEU A 394 -3.89 30.20 20.04
N GLU A 395 -3.67 28.97 20.54
CA GLU A 395 -2.35 28.41 20.79
C GLU A 395 -2.29 26.96 20.30
N PRO A 396 -1.89 26.73 19.03
CA PRO A 396 -1.83 25.39 18.44
C PRO A 396 -0.97 24.41 19.23
N GLY A 397 -1.50 23.23 19.52
CA GLY A 397 -0.85 22.20 20.34
C GLY A 397 -1.03 22.38 21.84
N SER A 398 -1.85 23.34 22.29
CA SER A 398 -2.13 23.57 23.71
C SER A 398 -3.15 22.58 24.30
N GLN A 399 -4.04 22.02 23.47
CA GLN A 399 -5.12 21.16 23.93
C GLN A 399 -4.78 19.67 23.79
N LEU A 400 -5.15 18.89 24.82
CA LEU A 400 -5.14 17.44 24.73
C LEU A 400 -6.18 16.96 23.71
N ARG A 401 -5.82 15.96 22.93
CA ARG A 401 -6.72 15.37 21.94
C ARG A 401 -7.44 14.16 22.52
N CYS A 402 -8.73 14.06 22.22
CA CYS A 402 -9.57 12.93 22.56
C CYS A 402 -9.30 11.77 21.59
N ASN A 403 -9.40 10.55 22.10
CA ASN A 403 -9.37 9.34 21.28
C ASN A 403 -10.65 9.25 20.42
N SER A 404 -10.54 8.79 19.17
CA SER A 404 -11.67 8.52 18.27
C SER A 404 -12.73 7.63 18.94
N SER A 405 -14.01 7.98 18.76
CA SER A 405 -15.13 7.12 19.20
C SER A 405 -15.34 5.91 18.29
N GLU A 406 -14.92 5.98 17.03
CA GLU A 406 -14.95 4.84 16.10
C GLU A 406 -13.55 4.31 15.85
N GLY A 407 -13.41 2.99 15.68
CA GLY A 407 -12.13 2.41 15.29
C GLY A 407 -11.06 2.44 16.39
N SER A 408 -11.41 2.81 17.62
CA SER A 408 -10.48 2.94 18.74
C SER A 408 -10.11 1.62 19.40
N GLY A 409 -10.94 0.58 19.27
CA GLY A 409 -10.83 -0.63 20.08
C GLY A 409 -11.36 -0.42 21.50
N GLY A 410 -11.08 -1.37 22.40
CA GLY A 410 -11.76 -1.39 23.70
C GLY A 410 -13.16 -1.99 23.57
N ASP A 411 -14.17 -1.20 23.95
CA ASP A 411 -15.58 -1.49 23.73
C ASP A 411 -16.06 -1.08 22.32
N GLU A 412 -15.26 -0.28 21.61
CA GLU A 412 -15.55 0.23 20.28
C GLU A 412 -14.99 -0.66 19.16
N PRO A 413 -15.50 -0.54 17.91
CA PRO A 413 -14.98 -1.28 16.77
C PRO A 413 -13.48 -1.03 16.54
N LEU A 414 -12.79 -2.01 15.96
CA LEU A 414 -11.38 -1.89 15.56
C LEU A 414 -11.27 -1.28 14.17
N TYR A 415 -10.35 -0.33 13.99
CA TYR A 415 -9.90 0.08 12.67
C TYR A 415 -8.80 -0.86 12.18
N LEU A 416 -9.11 -1.65 11.15
CA LEU A 416 -8.30 -2.83 10.80
C LEU A 416 -6.93 -2.48 10.21
N TRP A 417 -6.79 -1.33 9.55
CA TRP A 417 -5.49 -0.90 9.00
C TRP A 417 -4.48 -0.66 10.12
N ASN A 418 -4.88 0.00 11.21
CA ASN A 418 -3.97 0.27 12.32
C ASN A 418 -3.57 -1.04 13.01
N GLN A 419 -4.50 -1.99 13.20
CA GLN A 419 -4.17 -3.28 13.81
C GLN A 419 -3.24 -4.11 12.91
N ALA A 420 -3.45 -4.09 11.60
CA ALA A 420 -2.58 -4.77 10.64
C ALA A 420 -1.14 -4.20 10.68
N MET A 421 -1.00 -2.88 10.66
CA MET A 421 0.32 -2.23 10.74
C MET A 421 0.99 -2.44 12.10
N PHE A 422 0.19 -2.55 13.18
CA PHE A 422 0.71 -2.87 14.50
C PHE A 422 1.38 -4.24 14.48
N VAL A 423 0.68 -5.28 14.00
CA VAL A 423 1.23 -6.65 13.88
C VAL A 423 2.54 -6.65 13.08
N ILE A 424 2.57 -6.01 11.91
CA ILE A 424 3.79 -5.96 11.08
C ILE A 424 4.94 -5.28 11.84
N SER A 425 4.69 -4.13 12.46
CA SER A 425 5.72 -3.39 13.20
C SER A 425 6.26 -4.17 14.40
N GLN A 426 5.38 -4.89 15.11
CA GLN A 426 5.78 -5.69 16.27
C GLN A 426 6.62 -6.89 15.84
N LEU A 427 6.19 -7.64 14.81
CA LEU A 427 6.96 -8.78 14.29
C LEU A 427 8.38 -8.39 13.86
N LEU A 428 8.54 -7.20 13.25
CA LEU A 428 9.85 -6.66 12.87
C LEU A 428 10.68 -6.26 14.09
N THR A 429 10.11 -5.50 15.02
CA THR A 429 10.84 -4.97 16.18
C THR A 429 11.19 -6.04 17.21
N THR A 430 10.44 -7.14 17.28
CA THR A 430 10.80 -8.32 18.09
C THR A 430 11.72 -9.30 17.36
N GLY A 431 12.12 -9.02 16.11
CA GLY A 431 13.01 -9.87 15.33
C GLY A 431 12.40 -11.19 14.84
N LEU A 432 11.09 -11.37 15.01
CA LEU A 432 10.37 -12.57 14.55
C LEU A 432 10.24 -12.61 13.02
N LEU A 433 10.15 -11.44 12.40
CA LEU A 433 10.15 -11.23 10.96
C LEU A 433 11.36 -10.40 10.56
N HIS A 434 12.05 -10.80 9.49
CA HIS A 434 13.14 -10.01 8.92
C HIS A 434 12.66 -9.18 7.72
N ILE A 435 13.29 -8.03 7.47
CA ILE A 435 12.92 -7.13 6.35
C ILE A 435 12.91 -7.84 4.99
N ASN A 436 13.84 -8.79 4.78
CA ASN A 436 13.93 -9.59 3.55
C ASN A 436 12.76 -10.56 3.34
N GLU A 437 11.97 -10.83 4.37
CA GLU A 437 10.80 -11.70 4.28
C GLU A 437 9.52 -10.91 4.07
N LEU A 438 9.50 -9.66 4.57
CA LEU A 438 8.45 -8.68 4.32
C LEU A 438 8.59 -8.02 2.93
N ASP A 439 9.82 -7.85 2.43
CA ASP A 439 10.17 -7.35 1.09
C ASP A 439 11.15 -8.32 0.40
N PRO A 440 10.68 -9.51 -0.02
CA PRO A 440 11.50 -10.50 -0.73
C PRO A 440 12.06 -10.04 -2.07
N ILE A 441 11.46 -9.03 -2.73
CA ILE A 441 12.05 -8.44 -3.95
C ILE A 441 13.09 -7.34 -3.66
N ARG A 442 13.31 -7.01 -2.38
CA ARG A 442 14.26 -6.02 -1.87
C ARG A 442 14.09 -4.64 -2.51
N ARG A 443 12.85 -4.17 -2.64
CA ARG A 443 12.52 -2.82 -3.11
C ARG A 443 13.21 -1.72 -2.34
N TYR A 444 13.48 -1.93 -1.05
CA TYR A 444 14.26 -1.00 -0.23
C TYR A 444 15.67 -0.73 -0.79
N LEU A 445 16.19 -1.59 -1.68
CA LEU A 445 17.46 -1.38 -2.39
C LEU A 445 17.24 -0.73 -3.77
N PRO A 446 18.21 0.06 -4.27
CA PRO A 446 18.25 0.48 -5.66
C PRO A 446 18.22 -0.71 -6.62
N SER A 447 17.67 -0.53 -7.82
CA SER A 447 17.44 -1.61 -8.79
C SER A 447 18.67 -2.48 -9.07
N TYR A 448 19.86 -1.88 -9.13
CA TYR A 448 21.13 -2.56 -9.39
C TYR A 448 21.63 -3.45 -8.23
N ASN A 449 21.09 -3.28 -7.02
CA ASN A 449 21.42 -4.06 -5.82
C ASN A 449 20.37 -5.14 -5.48
N ARG A 450 19.26 -5.20 -6.23
CA ARG A 450 18.20 -6.19 -5.98
C ARG A 450 18.58 -7.58 -6.49
N PRO A 451 17.99 -8.66 -5.96
CA PRO A 451 18.26 -10.01 -6.42
C PRO A 451 17.99 -10.13 -7.93
N ARG A 452 18.96 -10.67 -8.67
CA ARG A 452 18.77 -11.00 -10.09
C ARG A 452 18.03 -12.34 -10.16
N LYS A 453 16.74 -12.32 -10.52
CA LYS A 453 16.07 -13.56 -10.92
C LYS A 453 16.67 -13.98 -12.27
N GLY A 454 17.26 -15.17 -12.35
CA GLY A 454 17.95 -15.70 -13.54
C GLY A 454 17.08 -15.93 -14.79
N GLY A 455 15.89 -15.34 -14.86
CA GLY A 455 15.04 -15.36 -16.04
C GLY A 455 15.45 -14.28 -17.05
N ARG A 456 15.35 -14.60 -18.34
CA ARG A 456 15.70 -13.69 -19.47
C ARG A 456 14.81 -12.44 -19.60
N TYR A 457 13.87 -12.21 -18.67
CA TYR A 457 12.75 -11.29 -18.85
C TYR A 457 12.69 -10.13 -17.84
N SER A 458 13.65 -10.01 -16.91
CA SER A 458 13.73 -8.87 -15.98
C SER A 458 14.51 -7.72 -16.62
N ALA A 459 13.80 -6.73 -17.19
CA ALA A 459 14.42 -5.67 -18.02
C ALA A 459 14.84 -4.41 -17.25
N PHE A 460 14.34 -4.16 -16.04
CA PHE A 460 14.70 -2.93 -15.29
C PHE A 460 16.07 -2.98 -14.59
N GLN A 461 16.81 -4.09 -14.74
CA GLN A 461 18.15 -4.29 -14.16
C GLN A 461 19.28 -4.29 -15.21
N GLY A 462 19.01 -3.81 -16.42
CA GLY A 462 20.06 -3.57 -17.41
C GLY A 462 21.01 -2.47 -16.92
N THR A 463 22.30 -2.78 -16.82
CA THR A 463 23.33 -1.74 -16.81
C THR A 463 23.13 -0.88 -18.05
N ALA A 464 23.31 0.44 -17.94
CA ALA A 464 23.24 1.39 -19.05
C ALA A 464 24.30 1.16 -20.17
N THR A 465 24.94 -0.02 -20.19
CA THR A 465 26.04 -0.37 -21.08
C THR A 465 25.59 -0.90 -22.44
N ASP A 466 24.33 -1.30 -22.61
CA ASP A 466 23.80 -1.78 -23.90
C ASP A 466 22.43 -1.16 -24.25
N LEU A 467 22.30 0.16 -24.11
CA LEU A 467 21.20 0.89 -24.76
C LEU A 467 21.42 0.88 -26.28
N VAL A 468 21.04 -0.22 -26.93
CA VAL A 468 20.92 -0.29 -28.38
C VAL A 468 19.55 0.30 -28.74
N VAL A 469 19.53 1.55 -29.18
CA VAL A 469 18.34 2.13 -29.82
C VAL A 469 18.22 1.51 -31.21
N GLN A 470 17.35 0.51 -31.35
CA GLN A 470 16.95 -0.01 -32.65
C GLN A 470 15.74 0.77 -33.16
N ILE A 471 15.93 1.49 -34.27
CA ILE A 471 14.85 2.17 -34.98
C ILE A 471 14.34 1.21 -36.05
N VAL A 472 13.07 0.80 -35.94
CA VAL A 472 12.36 0.05 -36.98
C VAL A 472 11.27 0.95 -37.54
N LEU A 473 11.31 1.17 -38.85
CA LEU A 473 10.27 1.91 -39.55
C LEU A 473 9.22 0.92 -40.04
N ILE A 474 7.94 1.19 -39.78
CA ILE A 474 6.83 0.33 -40.21
C ILE A 474 6.10 1.05 -41.34
N ALA A 475 6.04 0.42 -42.50
CA ALA A 475 5.26 0.87 -43.64
C ALA A 475 3.83 0.34 -43.53
N GLU A 476 2.85 1.20 -43.82
CA GLU A 476 1.41 0.86 -43.76
C GLU A 476 1.00 -0.26 -44.75
N SER A 477 1.79 -0.47 -45.81
CA SER A 477 1.50 -1.44 -46.87
C SER A 477 2.77 -1.91 -47.58
N MET A 478 2.72 -3.07 -48.22
CA MET A 478 3.81 -3.58 -49.06
C MET A 478 4.19 -2.61 -50.19
N ARG A 479 3.21 -1.85 -50.71
CA ARG A 479 3.46 -0.84 -51.75
C ARG A 479 4.33 0.30 -51.22
N LEU A 480 4.00 0.83 -50.04
CA LEU A 480 4.79 1.89 -49.42
C LEU A 480 6.18 1.38 -49.02
N GLN A 481 6.28 0.15 -48.51
CA GLN A 481 7.55 -0.51 -48.21
C GLN A 481 8.47 -0.57 -49.44
N ALA A 482 7.95 -1.04 -50.59
CA ALA A 482 8.69 -1.11 -51.83
C ALA A 482 9.13 0.28 -52.33
N MET A 483 8.25 1.29 -52.22
CA MET A 483 8.58 2.68 -52.57
C MET A 483 9.71 3.22 -51.68
N MET A 484 9.61 3.07 -50.36
CA MET A 484 10.64 3.53 -49.42
C MET A 484 11.97 2.81 -49.61
N ALA A 485 11.96 1.54 -50.01
CA ALA A 485 13.16 0.79 -50.35
C ALA A 485 13.92 1.37 -51.55
N THR A 486 13.21 1.98 -52.54
CA THR A 486 13.89 2.68 -53.66
C THR A 486 14.65 3.93 -53.21
N TYR A 487 14.28 4.51 -52.07
CA TYR A 487 14.99 5.61 -51.42
C TYR A 487 16.01 5.13 -50.37
N GLY A 488 16.27 3.82 -50.28
CA GLY A 488 17.20 3.24 -49.31
C GLY A 488 16.67 3.18 -47.88
N ILE A 489 15.37 3.43 -47.67
CA ILE A 489 14.74 3.40 -46.35
C ILE A 489 14.15 2.01 -46.12
N GLN A 490 14.80 1.22 -45.27
CA GLN A 490 14.31 -0.11 -44.88
C GLN A 490 13.15 0.02 -43.90
N THR A 491 12.03 -0.61 -44.24
CA THR A 491 10.82 -0.64 -43.42
C THR A 491 10.27 -2.07 -43.33
N GLN A 492 9.52 -2.38 -42.28
CA GLN A 492 8.76 -3.63 -42.11
C GLN A 492 7.28 -3.39 -42.39
N THR A 493 6.52 -4.44 -42.69
CA THR A 493 5.05 -4.39 -42.84
C THR A 493 4.41 -5.22 -41.73
N PRO A 494 3.35 -4.72 -41.05
CA PRO A 494 2.55 -5.56 -40.17
C PRO A 494 1.91 -6.67 -41.00
N HIS A 495 1.95 -7.91 -40.53
CA HIS A 495 1.35 -9.06 -41.23
C HIS A 495 -0.12 -8.87 -41.56
#